data_AF-A0A6H0D9E2-F1
#
_entry.id   AF-A0A6H0D9E2-F1
#
_cell.length_a   1.000
_cell.length_b   1.000
_cell.length_c   1.000
_cell.angle_alpha   90.00
_cell.angle_beta   90.00
_cell.angle_gamma   90.00
#
_symmetry.space_group_name_H-M   'P 1'
#
loop_
_entity.id
_entity.type
_entity.pdbx_description
1 polymer ?
#
loop_
_entity_poly.entity_id
_entity_poly.type
_entity_poly.pdbx_seq_one_letter_code
_entity_poly.pdbx_strand_id
1 'polypeptide(L)'
;VVFDFLGKDSIRYYNEVPVEKRVFKNLQLFMENKAPGDDLFDRLNTAVMNKHLNELMEGLTAKVFRTYNASFTLQQQLDKLTNEDDSLSEKILSYNRANRAVAILCNHQRAVPKGHQKSMEKLKEKIDSKRENIHDAERQVKDAEKAAKRGSVKEKQIYDKKKKQLQRLKEQLAKLEIQETDRDENKTIALGTSKLNYLDPRISVAWCKKF
;
A
#
# COMPACT_ATOMS: atom_id res chain seq x y z
N VAL A 1 -23.92 6.03 8.64
CA VAL A 1 -24.26 4.69 9.17
C VAL A 1 -23.01 4.12 9.81
N VAL A 2 -23.11 3.60 11.03
CA VAL A 2 -22.00 2.95 11.73
C VAL A 2 -22.16 1.45 11.57
N PHE A 3 -21.17 0.79 10.99
CA PHE A 3 -21.09 -0.66 10.87
C PHE A 3 -20.07 -1.18 11.87
N ASP A 4 -20.45 -2.17 12.68
CA ASP A 4 -19.55 -2.86 13.60
C ASP A 4 -19.97 -4.33 13.74
N PHE A 5 -19.28 -5.22 13.04
CA PHE A 5 -19.56 -6.65 13.08
C PHE A 5 -18.31 -7.49 12.79
N LEU A 6 -18.36 -8.78 13.13
CA LEU A 6 -17.32 -9.74 12.77
C LEU A 6 -17.64 -10.34 11.40
N GLY A 7 -16.73 -10.18 10.44
CA GLY A 7 -16.84 -10.77 9.11
C GLY A 7 -16.22 -12.17 9.04
N LYS A 8 -15.80 -12.55 7.83
CA LYS A 8 -15.07 -13.79 7.59
C LYS A 8 -13.81 -13.86 8.47
N ASP A 9 -13.50 -15.05 8.97
CA ASP A 9 -12.34 -15.32 9.83
C ASP A 9 -12.35 -14.49 11.14
N SER A 10 -13.55 -14.06 11.58
CA SER A 10 -13.78 -13.21 12.74
C SER A 10 -13.03 -11.87 12.69
N ILE A 11 -12.71 -11.38 11.49
CA ILE A 11 -12.10 -10.07 11.30
C ILE A 11 -13.17 -9.00 11.47
N ARG A 12 -12.97 -8.11 12.44
CA ARG A 12 -13.87 -6.98 12.69
C ARG A 12 -13.94 -6.07 11.47
N TYR A 13 -15.15 -5.70 11.07
CA TYR A 13 -15.43 -4.62 10.16
C TYR A 13 -16.04 -3.47 10.96
N TYR A 14 -15.27 -2.40 11.14
CA TYR A 14 -15.74 -1.15 11.70
C TYR A 14 -15.66 -0.07 10.64
N ASN A 15 -16.76 0.62 10.36
CA ASN A 15 -16.75 1.73 9.42
C ASN A 15 -17.88 2.73 9.66
N GLU A 16 -17.59 4.01 9.53
CA GLU A 16 -18.56 5.09 9.58
C GLU A 16 -18.71 5.68 8.19
N VAL A 17 -19.82 5.36 7.53
CA VAL A 17 -20.03 5.70 6.12
C VAL A 17 -21.20 6.67 5.98
N PRO A 18 -20.99 7.86 5.40
CA PRO A 18 -22.07 8.70 4.91
C PRO A 18 -22.80 7.97 3.78
N VAL A 19 -24.11 7.82 3.91
CA VAL A 19 -24.96 7.18 2.89
C VAL A 19 -25.98 8.17 2.38
N GLU A 20 -26.54 7.92 1.21
CA GLU A 20 -27.61 8.73 0.66
C GLU A 20 -28.84 8.73 1.57
N LYS A 21 -29.58 9.85 1.56
CA LYS A 21 -30.79 10.04 2.39
C LYS A 21 -31.81 8.91 2.25
N ARG A 22 -31.99 8.37 1.04
CA ARG A 22 -32.90 7.25 0.77
C ARG A 22 -32.43 5.96 1.44
N VAL A 23 -31.13 5.66 1.38
CA VAL A 23 -30.53 4.48 2.03
C VAL A 23 -30.69 4.58 3.55
N PHE A 24 -30.40 5.75 4.14
CA PHE A 24 -30.54 5.95 5.58
C PHE A 24 -32.00 5.72 6.05
N LYS A 25 -32.97 6.30 5.35
CA LYS A 25 -34.40 6.09 5.65
C LYS A 25 -34.83 4.63 5.52
N ASN A 26 -34.37 3.94 4.48
CA ASN A 26 -34.67 2.52 4.29
C ASN A 26 -34.10 1.66 5.43
N LEU A 27 -32.88 1.95 5.89
CA LEU A 27 -32.28 1.24 7.02
C LEU A 27 -33.10 1.43 8.31
N GLN A 28 -33.64 2.63 8.56
CA GLN A 28 -34.52 2.85 9.72
C GLN A 28 -35.76 1.96 9.66
N LEU A 29 -36.40 1.87 8.49
CA LEU A 29 -37.56 1.00 8.27
C LEU A 29 -37.20 -0.48 8.43
N PHE A 30 -36.04 -0.91 7.95
CA PHE A 30 -35.58 -2.30 8.06
C PHE A 30 -35.29 -2.74 9.50
N MET A 31 -35.10 -1.79 10.42
CA MET A 31 -34.88 -2.05 11.84
C MET A 31 -36.15 -1.90 12.69
N GLU A 32 -37.23 -1.39 12.11
CA GLU A 32 -38.48 -1.14 12.84
C GLU A 32 -39.13 -2.46 13.29
N ASN A 33 -39.57 -2.51 14.55
CA ASN A 33 -40.17 -3.70 15.18
C ASN A 33 -39.26 -4.95 15.21
N LYS A 34 -37.94 -4.78 15.16
CA LYS A 34 -36.95 -5.87 15.28
C LYS A 34 -36.16 -5.79 16.58
N ALA A 35 -35.82 -6.95 17.14
CA ALA A 35 -34.96 -7.08 18.30
C ALA A 35 -33.47 -7.19 17.91
N PRO A 36 -32.53 -6.91 18.83
CA PRO A 36 -31.11 -7.20 18.61
C PRO A 36 -30.90 -8.70 18.34
N GLY A 37 -30.40 -9.03 17.15
CA GLY A 37 -30.18 -10.41 16.69
C GLY A 37 -31.08 -10.83 15.53
N ASP A 38 -32.18 -10.10 15.28
CA ASP A 38 -33.01 -10.32 14.10
C ASP A 38 -32.27 -9.85 12.82
N ASP A 39 -32.53 -10.54 11.71
CA ASP A 39 -31.93 -10.21 10.43
C ASP A 39 -32.37 -8.81 9.95
N LEU A 40 -31.39 -7.96 9.63
CA LEU A 40 -31.64 -6.63 9.07
C LEU A 40 -32.42 -6.70 7.75
N PHE A 41 -32.05 -7.65 6.88
CA PHE A 41 -32.70 -7.89 5.58
C PHE A 41 -33.50 -9.21 5.62
N ASP A 42 -34.59 -9.21 6.40
CA ASP A 42 -35.41 -10.39 6.74
C ASP A 42 -36.05 -11.11 5.54
N ARG A 43 -36.25 -10.41 4.42
CA ARG A 43 -36.82 -10.98 3.18
C ARG A 43 -35.81 -11.21 2.08
N LEU A 44 -34.51 -11.06 2.37
CA LEU A 44 -33.44 -11.19 1.39
C LEU A 44 -32.54 -12.37 1.75
N ASN A 45 -32.12 -13.12 0.73
CA ASN A 45 -31.04 -14.08 0.87
C ASN A 45 -30.10 -14.02 -0.34
N THR A 46 -28.97 -14.72 -0.26
CA THR A 46 -27.93 -14.70 -1.29
C THR A 46 -28.41 -15.26 -2.63
N ALA A 47 -29.34 -16.21 -2.64
CA ALA A 47 -29.89 -16.80 -3.86
C ALA A 47 -30.77 -15.79 -4.62
N VAL A 48 -31.68 -15.10 -3.93
CA VAL A 48 -32.54 -14.06 -4.51
C VAL A 48 -31.70 -12.92 -5.07
N MET A 49 -30.71 -12.45 -4.31
CA MET A 49 -29.80 -11.40 -4.76
C MET A 49 -29.01 -11.82 -6.00
N ASN A 50 -28.37 -13.00 -6.01
CA ASN A 50 -27.57 -13.43 -7.16
C ASN A 50 -28.43 -13.72 -8.39
N LYS A 51 -29.67 -14.20 -8.21
CA LYS A 51 -30.61 -14.35 -9.32
C LYS A 51 -30.87 -12.99 -9.99
N HIS A 52 -31.19 -11.97 -9.19
CA HIS A 52 -31.40 -10.63 -9.71
C HIS A 52 -30.16 -10.06 -10.40
N LEU A 53 -28.97 -10.24 -9.82
CA LEU A 53 -27.71 -9.81 -10.45
C LEU A 53 -27.47 -10.49 -11.80
N ASN A 54 -27.75 -11.79 -11.90
CA ASN A 54 -27.58 -12.54 -13.14
C ASN A 54 -28.58 -12.12 -14.24
N GLU A 55 -29.78 -11.66 -13.87
CA GLU A 55 -30.76 -11.07 -14.80
C GLU A 55 -30.27 -9.73 -15.37
N LEU A 56 -29.47 -8.98 -14.61
CA LEU A 56 -28.88 -7.71 -15.07
C LEU A 56 -27.66 -7.93 -15.98
N MET A 57 -26.89 -8.98 -15.72
CA MET A 57 -25.72 -9.35 -16.52
C MET A 57 -25.43 -10.84 -16.31
N GLU A 58 -25.35 -11.59 -17.39
CA GLU A 58 -25.06 -13.02 -17.35
C GLU A 58 -23.75 -13.31 -16.61
N GLY A 59 -23.78 -14.23 -15.64
CA GLY A 59 -22.64 -14.62 -14.81
C GLY A 59 -22.32 -13.65 -13.67
N LEU A 60 -23.04 -12.53 -13.53
CA LEU A 60 -22.82 -11.57 -12.45
C LEU A 60 -23.31 -12.13 -11.11
N THR A 61 -22.43 -12.05 -10.11
CA THR A 61 -22.71 -12.46 -8.73
C THR A 61 -22.09 -11.46 -7.76
N ALA A 62 -22.52 -11.47 -6.48
CA ALA A 62 -22.02 -10.52 -5.49
C ALA A 62 -20.49 -10.55 -5.31
N LYS A 63 -19.83 -11.71 -5.48
CA LYS A 63 -18.37 -11.82 -5.41
C LYS A 63 -17.65 -11.06 -6.52
N VAL A 64 -18.28 -10.91 -7.70
CA VAL A 64 -17.69 -10.23 -8.86
C VAL A 64 -17.47 -8.75 -8.55
N PHE A 65 -18.37 -8.12 -7.80
CA PHE A 65 -18.21 -6.72 -7.36
C PHE A 65 -16.94 -6.51 -6.53
N ARG A 66 -16.57 -7.47 -5.67
CA ARG A 66 -15.32 -7.37 -4.90
C ARG A 66 -14.10 -7.41 -5.82
N THR A 67 -14.07 -8.33 -6.78
CA THR A 67 -12.97 -8.44 -7.76
C THR A 67 -12.89 -7.21 -8.66
N TYR A 68 -14.02 -6.72 -9.16
CA TYR A 68 -14.10 -5.50 -9.96
C TYR A 68 -13.57 -4.29 -9.19
N ASN A 69 -14.13 -4.01 -8.00
CA ASN A 69 -13.73 -2.86 -7.19
C ASN A 69 -12.25 -2.93 -6.80
N ALA A 70 -11.75 -4.12 -6.46
CA ALA A 70 -10.33 -4.33 -6.13
C ALA A 70 -9.41 -4.04 -7.33
N SER A 71 -9.70 -4.64 -8.49
CA SER A 71 -8.88 -4.48 -9.70
C SER A 71 -8.93 -3.04 -10.23
N PHE A 72 -10.11 -2.44 -10.27
CA PHE A 72 -10.30 -1.06 -10.69
C PHE A 72 -9.58 -0.07 -9.76
N THR A 73 -9.68 -0.29 -8.44
CA THR A 73 -8.95 0.54 -7.46
C THR A 73 -7.44 0.41 -7.65
N LEU A 74 -6.92 -0.80 -7.87
CA LEU A 74 -5.48 -0.98 -8.13
C LEU A 74 -5.05 -0.13 -9.34
N GLN A 75 -5.76 -0.25 -10.46
CA GLN A 75 -5.44 0.49 -11.68
C GLN A 75 -5.43 1.99 -11.43
N GLN A 76 -6.52 2.53 -10.86
CA GLN A 76 -6.62 3.95 -10.56
C GLN A 76 -5.53 4.45 -9.60
N GLN A 77 -5.14 3.65 -8.62
CA GLN A 77 -4.11 4.03 -7.66
C GLN A 77 -2.72 3.95 -8.30
N LEU A 78 -2.43 2.97 -9.15
CA LEU A 78 -1.18 2.92 -9.89
C LEU A 78 -1.04 4.13 -10.82
N ASP A 79 -2.11 4.51 -11.51
CA ASP A 79 -2.13 5.69 -12.38
C ASP A 79 -1.90 7.00 -11.61
N LYS A 80 -2.38 7.08 -10.36
CA LYS A 80 -2.24 8.28 -9.51
C LYS A 80 -0.92 8.37 -8.75
N LEU A 81 -0.36 7.24 -8.33
CA LEU A 81 0.77 7.18 -7.40
C LEU A 81 2.12 6.93 -8.07
N THR A 82 2.14 6.47 -9.32
CA THR A 82 3.40 6.17 -10.02
C THR A 82 3.90 7.42 -10.74
N ASN A 83 5.10 7.91 -10.40
CA ASN A 83 5.77 8.91 -11.22
C ASN A 83 6.79 8.23 -12.14
N GLU A 84 6.92 8.72 -13.37
CA GLU A 84 7.78 8.07 -14.38
C GLU A 84 9.28 8.23 -14.04
N ASP A 85 9.65 9.34 -13.41
CA ASP A 85 11.04 9.67 -13.03
C ASP A 85 11.50 8.99 -11.72
N ASP A 86 10.57 8.35 -10.99
CA ASP A 86 10.88 7.67 -9.74
C ASP A 86 11.89 6.54 -9.94
N SER A 87 12.76 6.32 -8.97
CA SER A 87 13.61 5.14 -8.93
C SER A 87 12.77 3.87 -8.83
N LEU A 88 13.35 2.72 -9.21
CA LEU A 88 12.67 1.42 -9.09
C LEU A 88 12.13 1.16 -7.66
N SER A 89 12.86 1.60 -6.63
CA SER A 89 12.45 1.41 -5.24
C SER A 89 11.24 2.28 -4.86
N GLU A 90 11.18 3.51 -5.36
CA GLU A 90 10.03 4.40 -5.17
C GLU A 90 8.80 3.88 -5.94
N LYS A 91 8.98 3.41 -7.18
CA LYS A 91 7.90 2.77 -7.94
C LYS A 91 7.32 1.54 -7.24
N ILE A 92 8.17 0.70 -6.62
CA ILE A 92 7.71 -0.44 -5.82
C ILE A 92 6.90 0.03 -4.61
N LEU A 93 7.31 1.11 -3.94
CA LEU A 93 6.54 1.70 -2.83
C LEU A 93 5.17 2.19 -3.31
N SER A 94 5.09 2.87 -4.45
CA SER A 94 3.82 3.29 -5.06
C SER A 94 2.92 2.10 -5.38
N TYR A 95 3.48 1.00 -5.91
CA TYR A 95 2.73 -0.23 -6.13
C TYR A 95 2.18 -0.82 -4.82
N ASN A 96 3.01 -0.89 -3.77
CA ASN A 96 2.58 -1.41 -2.47
C ASN A 96 1.50 -0.54 -1.85
N ARG A 97 1.58 0.79 -1.97
CA ARG A 97 0.53 1.74 -1.55
C ARG A 97 -0.77 1.54 -2.32
N ALA A 98 -0.70 1.32 -3.64
CA ALA A 98 -1.87 1.01 -4.45
C ALA A 98 -2.53 -0.30 -4.00
N ASN A 99 -1.76 -1.37 -3.77
CA ASN A 99 -2.29 -2.62 -3.24
C ASN A 99 -2.81 -2.48 -1.80
N ARG A 100 -2.20 -1.62 -0.98
CA ARG A 100 -2.67 -1.31 0.38
C ARG A 100 -4.06 -0.66 0.36
N ALA A 101 -4.32 0.26 -0.57
CA ALA A 101 -5.64 0.84 -0.75
C ALA A 101 -6.69 -0.23 -1.07
N VAL A 102 -6.35 -1.20 -1.92
CA VAL A 102 -7.22 -2.35 -2.23
C VAL A 102 -7.45 -3.24 -1.00
N ALA A 103 -6.40 -3.52 -0.25
CA ALA A 103 -6.48 -4.34 0.96
C ALA A 103 -7.38 -3.68 2.02
N ILE A 104 -7.30 -2.35 2.19
CA ILE A 104 -8.19 -1.57 3.06
C ILE A 104 -9.64 -1.67 2.57
N LEU A 105 -9.89 -1.45 1.28
CA LEU A 105 -11.21 -1.57 0.68
C LEU A 105 -11.84 -2.96 0.92
N CYS A 106 -11.02 -4.01 0.86
CA CYS A 106 -11.44 -5.39 1.06
C CYS A 106 -11.44 -5.84 2.54
N ASN A 107 -11.15 -4.95 3.49
CA ASN A 107 -10.99 -5.24 4.92
C ASN A 107 -9.97 -6.35 5.22
N HIS A 108 -8.88 -6.46 4.44
CA HIS A 108 -7.79 -7.40 4.69
C HIS A 108 -6.86 -6.90 5.80
N GLN A 109 -7.34 -7.00 7.04
CA GLN A 109 -6.60 -6.59 8.23
C GLN A 109 -5.76 -7.74 8.80
N ARG A 110 -4.72 -7.39 9.55
CA ARG A 110 -3.96 -8.31 10.41
C ARG A 110 -3.52 -7.61 11.68
N ALA A 111 -3.29 -8.39 12.74
CA ALA A 111 -2.60 -7.89 13.91
C ALA A 111 -1.15 -7.50 13.57
N VAL A 112 -0.60 -6.53 14.30
CA VAL A 112 0.82 -6.17 14.19
C VAL A 112 1.66 -7.40 14.56
N PRO A 113 2.61 -7.84 13.71
CA PRO A 113 3.45 -8.98 14.02
C PRO A 113 4.24 -8.79 15.31
N LYS A 114 4.36 -9.83 16.15
CA LYS A 114 5.05 -9.77 17.46
C LYS A 114 6.49 -9.22 17.39
N GLY A 115 7.21 -9.48 16.30
CA GLY A 115 8.57 -9.01 16.08
C GLY A 115 8.69 -7.67 15.33
N HIS A 116 7.57 -7.00 15.03
CA HIS A 116 7.58 -5.81 14.18
C HIS A 116 8.41 -4.68 14.79
N GLN A 117 8.17 -4.33 16.06
CA GLN A 117 8.89 -3.24 16.74
C GLN A 117 10.41 -3.46 16.74
N LYS A 118 10.86 -4.63 17.19
CA LYS A 118 12.29 -5.00 17.19
C LYS A 118 12.92 -4.97 15.80
N SER A 119 12.16 -5.34 14.76
CA SER A 119 12.61 -5.27 13.37
C SER A 119 12.73 -3.83 12.87
N MET A 120 11.82 -2.95 13.28
CA MET A 120 11.83 -1.52 12.96
C MET A 120 12.97 -0.79 13.66
N GLU A 121 13.23 -1.08 14.94
CA GLU A 121 14.36 -0.52 15.69
C GLU A 121 15.70 -0.85 15.01
N LYS A 122 15.92 -2.12 14.66
CA LYS A 122 17.12 -2.54 13.90
C LYS A 122 17.25 -1.88 12.54
N LEU A 123 16.14 -1.53 11.89
CA LEU A 123 16.15 -0.85 10.61
C LEU A 123 16.54 0.62 10.79
N LYS A 124 16.00 1.28 11.82
CA LYS A 124 16.36 2.66 12.20
C LYS A 124 17.84 2.78 12.55
N GLU A 125 18.38 1.88 13.38
CA GLU A 125 19.82 1.85 13.71
C GLU A 125 20.70 1.77 12.44
N LYS A 126 20.28 0.97 11.45
CA LYS A 126 20.98 0.88 10.15
C LYS A 126 20.88 2.16 9.35
N ILE A 127 19.72 2.81 9.35
CA ILE A 127 19.49 4.09 8.67
C ILE A 127 20.38 5.18 9.31
N ASP A 128 20.41 5.26 10.63
CA ASP A 128 21.19 6.26 11.36
C ASP A 128 22.69 6.07 11.14
N SER A 129 23.19 4.84 11.26
CA SER A 129 24.59 4.53 10.91
C SER A 129 24.91 4.87 9.45
N LYS A 130 23.94 4.69 8.53
CA LYS A 130 24.13 5.06 7.12
C LYS A 130 24.19 6.57 6.91
N ARG A 131 23.38 7.33 7.64
CA ARG A 131 23.39 8.80 7.63
C ARG A 131 24.73 9.35 8.13
N GLU A 132 25.28 8.78 9.20
CA GLU A 132 26.63 9.14 9.70
C GLU A 132 27.71 8.89 8.63
N ASN A 133 27.70 7.72 8.01
CA ASN A 133 28.63 7.38 6.91
C ASN A 133 28.51 8.34 5.71
N ILE A 134 27.30 8.80 5.39
CA ILE A 134 27.07 9.79 4.34
C ILE A 134 27.64 11.14 4.74
N HIS A 135 27.39 11.60 5.97
CA HIS A 135 27.91 12.87 6.46
C HIS A 135 29.45 12.92 6.42
N ASP A 136 30.11 11.83 6.80
CA ASP A 136 31.57 11.73 6.70
C ASP A 136 32.05 11.69 5.24
N ALA A 137 31.35 10.96 4.37
CA ALA A 137 31.64 10.93 2.94
C ALA A 137 31.44 12.31 2.27
N GLU A 138 30.44 13.08 2.68
CA GLU A 138 30.21 14.46 2.20
C GLU A 138 31.38 15.38 2.57
N ARG A 139 31.86 15.30 3.81
CA ARG A 139 33.06 16.03 4.25
C ARG A 139 34.27 15.66 3.39
N GLN A 140 34.49 14.36 3.19
CA GLN A 140 35.60 13.87 2.38
C GLN A 140 35.51 14.28 0.90
N VAL A 141 34.30 14.35 0.32
CA VAL A 141 34.09 14.85 -1.05
C VAL A 141 34.40 16.33 -1.12
N LYS A 142 33.96 17.13 -0.14
CA LYS A 142 34.23 18.57 -0.08
C LYS A 142 35.73 18.88 0.01
N ASP A 143 36.47 18.11 0.82
CA ASP A 143 37.92 18.27 0.94
C ASP A 143 38.64 17.83 -0.34
N ALA A 144 38.21 16.72 -0.97
CA ALA A 144 38.73 16.29 -2.25
C ALA A 144 38.43 17.27 -3.39
N GLU A 145 37.27 17.95 -3.36
CA GLU A 145 36.90 18.98 -4.32
C GLU A 145 37.86 20.19 -4.23
N LYS A 146 38.17 20.64 -3.00
CA LYS A 146 39.14 21.71 -2.77
C LYS A 146 40.53 21.33 -3.28
N ALA A 147 40.96 20.10 -3.02
CA ALA A 147 42.25 19.59 -3.51
C ALA A 147 42.27 19.50 -5.05
N ALA A 148 41.19 19.02 -5.67
CA ALA A 148 41.09 18.89 -7.13
C ALA A 148 41.09 20.24 -7.87
N LYS A 149 40.60 21.33 -7.24
CA LYS A 149 40.63 22.69 -7.82
C LYS A 149 42.04 23.23 -8.03
N ARG A 150 43.00 22.80 -7.21
CA ARG A 150 44.42 23.23 -7.27
C ARG A 150 45.38 22.08 -7.60
N GLY A 151 44.84 20.89 -7.86
CA GLY A 151 45.60 19.64 -7.95
C GLY A 151 45.79 19.14 -9.38
N SER A 152 46.53 18.05 -9.49
CA SER A 152 46.82 17.35 -10.74
C SER A 152 45.65 16.47 -11.20
N VAL A 153 45.84 15.76 -12.31
CA VAL A 153 44.89 14.75 -12.81
C VAL A 153 44.57 13.70 -11.74
N LYS A 154 45.52 13.37 -10.86
CA LYS A 154 45.34 12.39 -9.77
C LYS A 154 44.33 12.87 -8.73
N GLU A 155 44.38 14.14 -8.31
CA GLU A 155 43.43 14.71 -7.34
C GLU A 155 42.01 14.78 -7.93
N LYS A 156 41.88 15.09 -9.23
CA LYS A 156 40.58 15.02 -9.93
C LYS A 156 39.99 13.61 -9.93
N GLN A 157 40.80 12.59 -10.22
CA GLN A 157 40.35 11.20 -10.16
C GLN A 157 39.92 10.76 -8.75
N ILE A 158 40.60 11.26 -7.70
CA ILE A 158 40.22 10.98 -6.30
C ILE A 158 38.87 11.62 -5.99
N TYR A 159 38.65 12.87 -6.39
CA TYR A 159 37.36 13.54 -6.23
C TYR A 159 36.23 12.76 -6.90
N ASP A 160 36.41 12.34 -8.16
CA ASP A 160 35.40 11.58 -8.90
C ASP A 160 35.06 10.24 -8.22
N LYS A 161 36.08 9.53 -7.70
CA LYS A 161 35.87 8.28 -6.94
C LYS A 161 35.05 8.52 -5.67
N LYS A 162 35.39 9.54 -4.89
CA LYS A 162 34.66 9.87 -3.65
C LYS A 162 33.23 10.33 -3.94
N LYS A 163 33.03 11.12 -5.00
CA LYS A 163 31.70 11.56 -5.45
C LYS A 163 30.82 10.36 -5.84
N LYS A 164 31.35 9.41 -6.60
CA LYS A 164 30.64 8.16 -6.94
C LYS A 164 30.32 7.32 -5.71
N GLN A 165 31.24 7.23 -4.75
CA GLN A 165 30.99 6.52 -3.49
C GLN A 165 29.87 7.18 -2.67
N LEU A 166 29.88 8.51 -2.55
CA LEU A 166 28.84 9.25 -1.87
C LEU A 166 27.47 9.02 -2.52
N GLN A 167 27.40 9.09 -3.85
CA GLN A 167 26.16 8.83 -4.59
C GLN A 167 25.59 7.43 -4.28
N ARG A 168 26.44 6.40 -4.31
CA ARG A 168 26.05 5.03 -3.95
C ARG A 168 25.56 4.92 -2.50
N LEU A 169 26.18 5.64 -1.56
CA LEU A 169 25.73 5.64 -0.17
C LEU A 169 24.35 6.27 -0.03
N LYS A 170 24.10 7.40 -0.71
CA LYS A 170 22.79 8.07 -0.73
C LYS A 170 21.70 7.19 -1.32
N GLU A 171 21.95 6.51 -2.44
CA GLU A 171 21.01 5.55 -3.02
C GLU A 171 20.69 4.38 -2.09
N GLN A 172 21.68 3.88 -1.35
CA GLN A 172 21.48 2.83 -0.36
C GLN A 172 20.67 3.31 0.84
N LEU A 173 20.87 4.56 1.29
CA LEU A 173 20.06 5.17 2.35
C LEU A 173 18.61 5.29 1.91
N ALA A 174 18.35 5.86 0.73
CA ALA A 174 17.01 6.04 0.19
C ALA A 174 16.23 4.71 0.15
N LYS A 175 16.89 3.61 -0.27
CA LYS A 175 16.28 2.26 -0.25
C LYS A 175 15.88 1.78 1.15
N LEU A 176 16.68 2.08 2.17
CA LEU A 176 16.37 1.71 3.55
C LEU A 176 15.21 2.53 4.11
N GLU A 177 15.17 3.84 3.82
CA GLU A 177 14.08 4.73 4.24
C GLU A 177 12.75 4.36 3.57
N ILE A 178 12.78 3.99 2.29
CA ILE A 178 11.61 3.43 1.58
C ILE A 178 11.17 2.11 2.22
N GLN A 179 12.10 1.22 2.55
CA GLN A 179 11.78 -0.05 3.20
C GLN A 179 11.17 0.15 4.60
N GLU A 180 11.64 1.16 5.35
CA GLU A 180 11.06 1.52 6.64
C GLU A 180 9.62 1.98 6.47
N THR A 181 9.39 2.89 5.52
CA THR A 181 8.07 3.43 5.20
C THR A 181 7.10 2.31 4.81
N ASP A 182 7.49 1.44 3.87
CA ASP A 182 6.67 0.33 3.39
C ASP A 182 6.28 -0.64 4.52
N ARG A 183 7.20 -0.91 5.45
CA ARG A 183 6.95 -1.80 6.58
C ARG A 183 5.98 -1.20 7.59
N ASP A 184 6.14 0.08 7.92
CA ASP A 184 5.28 0.74 8.90
C ASP A 184 3.86 0.92 8.35
N GLU A 185 3.71 1.37 7.10
CA GLU A 185 2.41 1.57 6.46
C GLU A 185 1.60 0.26 6.39
N ASN A 186 2.27 -0.88 6.24
CA ASN A 186 1.64 -2.19 6.07
C ASN A 186 1.56 -3.03 7.36
N LYS A 187 1.91 -2.49 8.53
CA LYS A 187 1.99 -3.28 9.78
C LYS A 187 0.67 -3.95 10.19
N THR A 188 -0.46 -3.33 9.89
CA THR A 188 -1.82 -3.84 10.18
C THR A 188 -2.57 -4.36 8.95
N ILE A 189 -1.95 -4.36 7.76
CA ILE A 189 -2.63 -4.66 6.50
C ILE A 189 -2.03 -5.93 5.87
N ALA A 190 -2.91 -6.83 5.42
CA ALA A 190 -2.54 -8.08 4.76
C ALA A 190 -2.67 -7.97 3.23
N LEU A 191 -1.55 -7.68 2.57
CA LEU A 191 -1.50 -7.46 1.11
C LEU A 191 -1.59 -8.73 0.25
N GLY A 192 -1.34 -9.91 0.82
CA GLY A 192 -1.25 -11.17 0.07
C GLY A 192 -2.59 -11.62 -0.51
N THR A 193 -3.66 -11.50 0.28
CA THR A 193 -4.99 -11.99 -0.12
C THR A 193 -5.56 -11.19 -1.29
N SER A 194 -5.43 -9.85 -1.28
CA SER A 194 -5.80 -9.00 -2.42
C SER A 194 -4.98 -9.39 -3.65
N LYS A 195 -3.65 -9.44 -3.49
CA LYS A 195 -2.70 -9.71 -4.58
C LYS A 195 -2.98 -11.00 -5.35
N LEU A 196 -3.35 -12.08 -4.65
CA LEU A 196 -3.52 -13.39 -5.28
C LEU A 196 -4.94 -13.65 -5.80
N ASN A 197 -5.97 -13.07 -5.17
CA ASN A 197 -7.35 -13.52 -5.40
C ASN A 197 -8.27 -12.46 -6.02
N TYR A 198 -7.91 -11.17 -5.94
CA TYR A 198 -8.84 -10.07 -6.27
C TYR A 198 -8.29 -9.07 -7.28
N LEU A 199 -7.00 -9.11 -7.59
CA LEU A 199 -6.37 -8.24 -8.57
C LEU A 199 -6.26 -8.96 -9.91
N ASP A 200 -6.67 -8.30 -10.99
CA ASP A 200 -6.35 -8.75 -12.34
C ASP A 200 -4.82 -8.66 -12.56
N PRO A 201 -4.11 -9.79 -12.73
CA PRO A 201 -2.66 -9.79 -12.86
C PRO A 201 -2.17 -9.05 -14.11
N ARG A 202 -3.03 -8.88 -15.13
CA ARG A 202 -2.67 -8.14 -16.35
C ARG A 202 -2.41 -6.66 -16.06
N ILE A 203 -3.07 -6.08 -15.04
CA ILE A 203 -2.80 -4.71 -14.60
C ILE A 203 -1.36 -4.61 -14.09
N SER A 204 -0.95 -5.54 -13.22
CA SER A 204 0.42 -5.60 -12.70
C SER A 204 1.45 -5.86 -13.80
N VAL A 205 1.16 -6.78 -14.72
CA VAL A 205 2.05 -7.08 -15.86
C VAL A 205 2.20 -5.86 -16.78
N ALA A 206 1.11 -5.15 -17.08
CA ALA A 206 1.15 -3.94 -17.89
C ALA A 206 1.98 -2.84 -17.22
N TRP A 207 1.79 -2.64 -15.91
CA TRP A 207 2.56 -1.69 -15.12
C TRP A 207 4.06 -2.02 -15.12
N CYS A 208 4.44 -3.28 -14.86
CA CYS A 208 5.84 -3.73 -14.89
C CYS A 208 6.48 -3.70 -16.29
N LYS A 209 5.69 -3.69 -17.36
CA LYS A 209 6.22 -3.54 -18.72
C LYS A 209 6.40 -2.07 -19.11
N LYS A 210 5.60 -1.18 -18.52
CA LYS A 210 5.65 0.26 -18.77
C LYS A 210 6.83 0.93 -18.05
N PHE A 211 7.19 0.46 -16.86
CA PHE A 211 8.18 1.06 -15.96
C PHE A 211 9.26 0.07 -15.52
#